data_AF-A0A7J6IJB2-F1
#
_entry.id   AF-A0A7J6IJB2-F1
#
_cell.length_a   1.000
_cell.length_b   1.000
_cell.length_c   1.000
_cell.angle_alpha   90.00
_cell.angle_beta   90.00
_cell.angle_gamma   90.00
#
_symmetry.space_group_name_H-M   'P 1'
#
loop_
_entity.id
_entity.type
_entity.pdbx_description
1 polymer ?
#
loop_
_entity_poly.entity_id
_entity_poly.type
_entity_poly.pdbx_seq_one_letter_code
_entity_poly.pdbx_strand_id
1 'polypeptide(L)'
;MAPPPNSISLASLAGELAVNIRSARSLDDLCSLLPGLYFHHVRPKLKKAFAVTNKSIRVRSYLSRLEEHKTQGTFPPEIVGPLALPMIQFSEEFRDTAEYRQGMLELEAVILEARTKTLELAISLKKSELTLLEELFTSDACVQEIVQSSTRAIMNLCGIAPEDDSILDEKCIPGFMLSDFRIMLLSGRLSLARARDIAHLIRYDASRWGVGKSCKRQMYRRRRVRKQNQRRAGVHK
;
A
#
# COMPACT_ATOMS: atom_id res chain seq x y z
N MET A 1 -5.27 35.52 -42.55
CA MET A 1 -5.08 34.07 -42.45
C MET A 1 -5.94 33.57 -41.29
N ALA A 2 -6.96 32.76 -41.56
CA ALA A 2 -7.75 32.13 -40.50
C ALA A 2 -6.89 31.06 -39.80
N PRO A 3 -6.93 30.93 -38.46
CA PRO A 3 -6.23 29.85 -37.78
C PRO A 3 -6.78 28.50 -38.26
N PRO A 4 -5.94 27.44 -38.35
CA PRO A 4 -6.37 26.13 -38.81
C PRO A 4 -7.52 25.60 -37.92
N PRO A 5 -8.56 24.97 -38.50
CA PRO A 5 -9.84 24.70 -37.84
C PRO A 5 -9.83 23.67 -36.70
N ASN A 6 -8.67 23.19 -36.23
CA ASN A 6 -8.57 22.18 -35.17
C ASN A 6 -7.50 22.52 -34.12
N SER A 7 -7.36 23.79 -33.71
CA SER A 7 -6.60 24.09 -32.49
C SER A 7 -7.43 23.74 -31.27
N ILE A 8 -7.51 22.44 -30.94
CA ILE A 8 -8.02 22.01 -29.63
C ILE A 8 -7.16 22.71 -28.58
N SER A 9 -7.77 23.61 -27.81
CA SER A 9 -7.05 24.33 -26.77
C SER A 9 -6.47 23.33 -25.77
N LEU A 10 -5.21 23.55 -25.37
CA LEU A 10 -4.54 22.80 -24.30
C LEU A 10 -5.41 22.66 -23.04
N ALA A 11 -6.22 23.68 -22.74
CA ALA A 11 -7.15 23.67 -21.62
C ALA A 11 -8.28 22.64 -21.79
N SER A 12 -8.79 22.46 -23.01
CA SER A 12 -9.84 21.47 -23.33
C SER A 12 -9.32 20.04 -23.18
N LEU A 13 -8.13 19.78 -23.72
CA LEU A 13 -7.48 18.47 -23.65
C LEU A 13 -7.14 18.10 -22.20
N ALA A 14 -6.65 19.07 -21.42
CA ALA A 14 -6.40 18.90 -19.99
C ALA A 14 -7.68 18.60 -19.19
N GLY A 15 -8.80 19.25 -19.54
CA GLY A 15 -10.11 19.02 -18.94
C GLY A 15 -10.63 17.61 -19.19
N GLU A 16 -10.62 17.15 -20.44
CA GLU A 16 -11.04 15.79 -20.81
C GLU A 16 -10.17 14.72 -20.14
N LEU A 17 -8.85 14.91 -20.14
CA LEU A 17 -7.92 14.01 -19.49
C LEU A 17 -8.17 13.91 -17.98
N ALA A 18 -8.48 15.03 -17.32
CA ALA A 18 -8.82 15.05 -15.91
C ALA A 18 -10.11 14.27 -15.61
N VAL A 19 -11.12 14.38 -16.48
CA VAL A 19 -12.37 13.61 -16.35
C VAL A 19 -12.12 12.11 -16.52
N ASN A 20 -11.34 11.73 -17.53
CA ASN A 20 -11.00 10.33 -17.80
C ASN A 20 -10.15 9.72 -16.68
N ILE A 21 -9.17 10.46 -16.16
CA ILE A 21 -8.37 10.00 -15.01
C ILE A 21 -9.27 9.80 -13.78
N ARG A 22 -10.22 10.70 -13.51
CA ARG A 22 -11.15 10.54 -12.38
C ARG A 22 -12.07 9.33 -12.53
N SER A 23 -12.44 8.96 -13.76
CA SER A 23 -13.32 7.81 -14.01
C SER A 23 -12.60 6.46 -13.91
N ALA A 24 -11.26 6.45 -13.99
CA ALA A 24 -10.45 5.24 -13.82
C ALA A 24 -10.76 4.52 -12.50
N ARG A 25 -10.97 3.21 -12.58
CA ARG A 25 -11.32 2.35 -11.43
C ARG A 25 -10.23 1.38 -11.03
N SER A 26 -9.28 1.12 -11.93
CA SER A 26 -8.11 0.30 -11.66
C SER A 26 -6.81 1.02 -12.00
N LEU A 27 -5.70 0.52 -11.46
CA LEU A 27 -4.37 1.03 -11.80
C LEU A 27 -4.03 0.81 -13.28
N ASP A 28 -4.50 -0.29 -13.88
CA ASP A 28 -4.24 -0.58 -15.29
C ASP A 28 -5.07 0.32 -16.21
N ASP A 29 -6.33 0.61 -15.86
CA ASP A 29 -7.15 1.62 -16.56
C ASP A 29 -6.44 2.97 -16.52
N LEU A 30 -5.96 3.36 -15.35
CA LEU A 30 -5.25 4.61 -15.16
C LEU A 30 -3.97 4.68 -16.01
N CYS A 31 -3.21 3.59 -16.07
CA CYS A 31 -2.02 3.51 -16.91
C CYS A 31 -2.34 3.58 -18.41
N SER A 32 -3.50 3.07 -18.84
CA SER A 32 -3.92 3.12 -20.26
C SER A 32 -4.26 4.52 -20.76
N LEU A 33 -4.53 5.45 -19.84
CA LEU A 33 -4.83 6.85 -20.15
C LEU A 33 -3.57 7.73 -20.28
N LEU A 34 -2.40 7.18 -19.99
CA LEU A 34 -1.14 7.92 -20.11
C LEU A 34 -0.66 7.93 -21.57
N PRO A 35 -0.12 9.06 -22.07
CA PRO A 35 0.44 9.10 -23.42
C PRO A 35 1.62 8.12 -23.56
N GLY A 36 1.71 7.44 -24.70
CA GLY A 36 2.59 6.28 -24.91
C GLY A 36 4.08 6.54 -24.64
N LEU A 37 4.59 7.72 -25.01
CA LEU A 37 6.00 8.09 -24.78
C LEU A 37 6.36 8.14 -23.29
N TYR A 38 5.41 8.45 -22.42
CA TYR A 38 5.63 8.67 -21.00
C TYR A 38 5.19 7.49 -20.13
N PHE A 39 4.40 6.58 -20.70
CA PHE A 39 3.92 5.36 -20.06
C PHE A 39 5.05 4.58 -19.38
N HIS A 40 6.18 4.40 -20.07
CA HIS A 40 7.32 3.62 -19.56
C HIS A 40 7.99 4.25 -18.33
N HIS A 41 7.93 5.57 -18.18
CA HIS A 41 8.53 6.32 -17.08
C HIS A 41 7.56 6.51 -15.91
N VAL A 42 6.30 6.79 -16.20
CA VAL A 42 5.27 7.09 -15.19
C VAL A 42 4.69 5.82 -14.57
N ARG A 43 4.50 4.74 -15.34
CA ARG A 43 3.87 3.50 -14.86
C ARG A 43 4.61 2.84 -13.68
N PRO A 44 5.94 2.68 -13.69
CA PRO A 44 6.65 2.09 -12.55
C PRO A 44 6.46 2.91 -11.26
N LYS A 45 6.43 4.24 -11.39
CA LYS A 45 6.24 5.17 -10.26
C LYS A 45 4.81 5.08 -9.72
N LEU A 46 3.79 5.06 -10.59
CA LEU A 46 2.40 4.82 -10.19
C LEU A 46 2.21 3.46 -9.51
N LYS A 47 2.86 2.39 -10.01
CA LYS A 47 2.82 1.07 -9.35
C LYS A 47 3.44 1.10 -7.96
N LYS A 48 4.58 1.77 -7.78
CA LYS A 48 5.22 1.96 -6.48
C LYS A 48 4.30 2.76 -5.53
N ALA A 49 3.72 3.86 -6.01
CA ALA A 49 2.74 4.69 -5.30
C ALA A 49 1.58 3.88 -4.74
N PHE A 50 0.95 3.11 -5.64
CA PHE A 50 -0.19 2.29 -5.34
C PHE A 50 0.17 1.17 -4.34
N ALA A 51 1.34 0.55 -4.48
CA ALA A 51 1.81 -0.49 -3.57
C ALA A 51 2.07 0.05 -2.16
N VAL A 52 2.76 1.20 -2.04
CA VAL A 52 3.05 1.83 -0.73
C VAL A 52 1.75 2.28 -0.07
N THR A 53 0.84 2.90 -0.81
CA THR A 53 -0.46 3.32 -0.30
C THR A 53 -1.29 2.12 0.19
N ASN A 54 -1.32 1.01 -0.55
CA ASN A 54 -1.99 -0.20 -0.08
C ASN A 54 -1.37 -0.76 1.20
N LYS A 55 -0.04 -0.67 1.35
CA LYS A 55 0.64 -1.07 2.59
C LYS A 55 0.26 -0.14 3.75
N SER A 56 0.29 1.18 3.57
CA SER A 56 -0.07 2.13 4.64
C SER A 56 -1.52 1.94 5.08
N ILE A 57 -2.44 1.75 4.13
CA ILE A 57 -3.82 1.36 4.39
C ILE A 57 -3.87 0.09 5.26
N ARG A 58 -3.19 -0.99 4.88
CA ARG A 58 -3.13 -2.24 5.67
C ARG A 58 -2.63 -2.01 7.09
N VAL A 59 -1.54 -1.27 7.24
CA VAL A 59 -0.97 -0.91 8.54
C VAL A 59 -1.98 -0.14 9.38
N ARG A 60 -2.65 0.89 8.84
CA ARG A 60 -3.68 1.67 9.57
C ARG A 60 -4.80 0.81 10.16
N SER A 61 -5.36 -0.14 9.40
CA SER A 61 -6.41 -0.99 10.01
C SER A 61 -5.87 -2.02 10.98
N TYR A 62 -4.64 -2.50 10.79
CA TYR A 62 -4.04 -3.38 11.79
C TYR A 62 -3.80 -2.63 13.09
N LEU A 63 -3.27 -1.42 13.00
CA LEU A 63 -3.08 -0.49 14.12
C LEU A 63 -4.42 -0.20 14.82
N SER A 64 -5.48 0.13 14.07
CA SER A 64 -6.81 0.35 14.64
C SER A 64 -7.34 -0.87 15.41
N ARG A 65 -7.06 -2.10 14.96
CA ARG A 65 -7.42 -3.32 15.71
C ARG A 65 -6.61 -3.48 17.00
N LEU A 66 -5.32 -3.15 16.97
CA LEU A 66 -4.48 -3.19 18.18
C LEU A 66 -4.96 -2.16 19.20
N GLU A 67 -5.31 -0.96 18.74
CA GLU A 67 -5.86 0.10 19.60
C GLU A 67 -7.23 -0.30 20.17
N GLU A 68 -8.09 -0.98 19.39
CA GLU A 68 -9.34 -1.56 19.88
C GLU A 68 -9.11 -2.61 20.97
N HIS A 69 -8.14 -3.52 20.79
CA HIS A 69 -7.76 -4.46 21.84
C HIS A 69 -7.29 -3.75 23.10
N LYS A 70 -6.47 -2.68 22.96
CA LYS A 70 -6.01 -1.87 24.08
C LYS A 70 -7.17 -1.20 24.82
N THR A 71 -8.14 -0.62 24.12
CA THR A 71 -9.29 0.04 24.76
C THR A 71 -10.24 -0.96 25.43
N GLN A 72 -10.39 -2.17 24.86
CA GLN A 72 -11.21 -3.23 25.43
C GLN A 72 -10.52 -4.00 26.56
N GLY A 73 -9.23 -3.75 26.83
CA GLY A 73 -8.45 -4.54 27.78
C GLY A 73 -8.27 -6.00 27.36
N THR A 74 -8.35 -6.28 26.06
CA THR A 74 -8.16 -7.62 25.49
C THR A 74 -6.85 -7.69 24.72
N PHE A 75 -6.43 -8.90 24.32
CA PHE A 75 -5.19 -9.10 23.60
C PHE A 75 -5.43 -9.84 22.27
N PRO A 76 -4.73 -9.44 21.19
CA PRO A 76 -4.79 -10.16 19.93
C PRO A 76 -4.14 -11.55 20.05
N PRO A 77 -4.57 -12.55 19.24
CA PRO A 77 -4.07 -13.92 19.34
C PRO A 77 -2.55 -14.03 19.09
N GLU A 78 -1.98 -13.10 18.32
CA GLU A 78 -0.55 -12.99 18.08
C GLU A 78 0.26 -12.69 19.35
N ILE A 79 -0.37 -12.12 20.38
CA ILE A 79 0.24 -11.86 21.70
C ILE A 79 -0.15 -12.95 22.69
N VAL A 80 -1.42 -13.37 22.71
CA VAL A 80 -1.92 -14.38 23.67
C VAL A 80 -1.23 -15.73 23.49
N GLY A 81 -1.02 -16.17 22.25
CA GLY A 81 -0.43 -17.47 21.96
C GLY A 81 1.02 -17.59 22.49
N PRO A 82 1.93 -16.70 22.08
CA PRO A 82 3.32 -16.74 22.55
C PRO A 82 3.49 -16.46 24.05
N LEU A 83 2.63 -15.61 24.64
CA LEU A 83 2.65 -15.27 26.06
C LEU A 83 1.53 -16.01 26.81
N ALA A 84 1.37 -17.31 26.56
CA ALA A 84 0.45 -18.16 27.31
C ALA A 84 1.02 -18.50 28.69
N LEU A 85 0.13 -18.82 29.64
CA LEU A 85 0.54 -19.40 30.92
C LEU A 85 1.28 -20.72 30.65
N PRO A 86 2.51 -20.90 31.17
CA PRO A 86 3.23 -22.14 30.99
C PRO A 86 2.51 -23.26 31.74
N MET A 87 2.33 -24.40 31.07
CA MET A 87 1.72 -25.59 31.68
C MET A 87 2.77 -26.36 32.48
N ILE A 88 3.14 -25.81 33.64
CA ILE A 88 4.07 -26.45 34.56
C ILE A 88 3.30 -27.51 35.36
N GLN A 89 3.83 -28.73 35.39
CA GLN A 89 3.23 -29.82 36.16
C GLN A 89 3.75 -29.77 37.60
N PHE A 90 2.84 -29.59 38.55
CA PHE A 90 3.09 -29.71 39.98
C PHE A 90 2.40 -30.94 40.54
N SER A 91 2.97 -31.51 41.60
CA SER A 91 2.38 -32.64 42.33
C SER A 91 1.05 -32.23 42.98
N GLU A 92 0.16 -33.20 43.21
CA GLU A 92 -1.18 -32.92 43.73
C GLU A 92 -1.12 -32.34 45.15
N GLU A 93 -0.19 -32.82 45.97
CA GLU A 93 0.02 -32.38 47.35
C GLU A 93 0.43 -30.91 47.43
N PHE A 94 1.16 -30.43 46.41
CA PHE A 94 1.61 -29.03 46.36
C PHE A 94 0.51 -28.07 45.90
N ARG A 95 -0.46 -28.54 45.09
CA ARG A 95 -1.50 -27.67 44.53
C ARG A 95 -2.45 -27.08 45.58
N ASP A 96 -2.59 -27.77 46.71
CA ASP A 96 -3.48 -27.32 47.79
C ASP A 96 -2.82 -26.33 48.75
N THR A 97 -1.51 -26.08 48.63
CA THR A 97 -0.79 -25.19 49.53
C THR A 97 -1.00 -23.71 49.20
N ALA A 98 -0.75 -22.84 50.19
CA ALA A 98 -0.86 -21.39 50.01
C ALA A 98 0.21 -20.85 49.06
N GLU A 99 1.41 -21.44 49.10
CA GLU A 99 2.56 -21.07 48.26
C GLU A 99 2.25 -21.29 46.78
N TYR A 100 1.60 -22.41 46.43
CA TYR A 100 1.19 -22.66 45.06
C TYR A 100 0.19 -21.61 44.57
N ARG A 101 -0.85 -21.32 45.36
CA ARG A 101 -1.87 -20.31 44.97
C ARG A 101 -1.25 -18.93 44.79
N GLN A 102 -0.38 -18.53 45.71
CA GLN A 102 0.32 -17.25 45.63
C GLN A 102 1.25 -17.20 44.41
N GLY A 103 2.08 -18.23 44.20
CA GLY A 103 3.00 -18.29 43.07
C GLY A 103 2.28 -18.29 41.71
N MET A 104 1.12 -18.93 41.60
CA MET A 104 0.29 -18.88 40.40
C MET A 104 -0.29 -17.48 40.14
N LEU A 105 -0.75 -16.79 41.18
CA LEU A 105 -1.22 -15.40 41.04
C LEU A 105 -0.08 -14.45 40.60
N GLU A 106 1.11 -14.62 41.17
CA GLU A 106 2.30 -13.84 40.78
C GLU A 106 2.68 -14.12 39.32
N LEU A 107 2.66 -15.39 38.89
CA LEU A 107 2.93 -15.79 37.51
C LEU A 107 1.90 -15.21 36.52
N GLU A 108 0.62 -15.24 36.87
CA GLU A 108 -0.46 -14.63 36.08
C GLU A 108 -0.26 -13.12 35.94
N ALA A 109 0.10 -12.44 37.02
CA ALA A 109 0.38 -11.01 37.02
C ALA A 109 1.57 -10.66 36.10
N VAL A 110 2.66 -11.41 36.18
CA VAL A 110 3.85 -11.23 35.32
C VAL A 110 3.48 -11.40 33.84
N ILE A 111 2.69 -12.41 33.50
CA ILE A 111 2.26 -12.65 32.11
C ILE A 111 1.32 -11.55 31.62
N LEU A 112 0.40 -11.09 32.46
CA LEU A 112 -0.50 -9.98 32.12
C LEU A 112 0.29 -8.70 31.84
N GLU A 113 1.29 -8.39 32.67
CA GLU A 113 2.18 -7.25 32.48
C GLU A 113 2.97 -7.38 31.16
N ALA A 114 3.52 -8.56 30.88
CA ALA A 114 4.25 -8.82 29.64
C ALA A 114 3.37 -8.65 28.39
N ARG A 115 2.12 -9.11 28.43
CA ARG A 115 1.14 -8.94 27.34
C ARG A 115 0.81 -7.47 27.11
N THR A 116 0.60 -6.72 28.19
CA THR A 116 0.31 -5.27 28.15
C THR A 116 1.46 -4.52 27.52
N LYS A 117 2.69 -4.71 28.01
CA LYS A 117 3.90 -4.09 27.44
C LYS A 117 4.10 -4.44 25.97
N THR A 118 3.88 -5.71 25.60
CA THR A 118 4.02 -6.18 24.22
C THR A 118 3.01 -5.51 23.29
N LEU A 119 1.75 -5.35 23.72
CA LEU A 119 0.72 -4.68 22.95
C LEU A 119 1.08 -3.20 22.72
N GLU A 120 1.57 -2.51 23.74
CA GLU A 120 1.99 -1.11 23.63
C GLU A 120 3.17 -0.92 22.69
N LEU A 121 4.19 -1.77 22.79
CA LEU A 121 5.34 -1.76 21.87
C LEU A 121 4.90 -2.07 20.44
N ALA A 122 4.00 -3.04 20.24
CA ALA A 122 3.47 -3.36 18.92
C ALA A 122 2.72 -2.18 18.29
N ILE A 123 1.91 -1.46 19.09
CA ILE A 123 1.23 -0.24 18.64
C ILE A 123 2.26 0.84 18.27
N SER A 124 3.26 1.07 19.12
CA SER A 124 4.33 2.05 18.87
C SER A 124 5.08 1.76 17.57
N LEU A 125 5.57 0.52 17.38
CA LEU A 125 6.25 0.11 16.17
C LEU A 125 5.36 0.22 14.93
N LYS A 126 4.07 -0.09 15.04
CA LYS A 126 3.13 0.07 13.92
C LYS A 126 2.84 1.53 13.60
N LYS A 127 2.87 2.44 14.57
CA LYS A 127 2.82 3.89 14.34
C LYS A 127 4.05 4.35 13.58
N SER A 128 5.24 3.93 13.99
CA SER A 128 6.50 4.25 13.28
C SER A 128 6.55 3.66 11.86
N GLU A 129 6.05 2.44 11.65
CA GLU A 129 5.93 1.88 10.30
C GLU A 129 4.99 2.72 9.43
N LEU A 130 3.88 3.19 10.01
CA LEU A 130 2.92 4.03 9.29
C LEU A 130 3.53 5.37 8.89
N THR A 131 4.21 6.07 9.81
CA THR A 131 4.87 7.35 9.52
C THR A 131 5.90 7.19 8.42
N LEU A 132 6.73 6.15 8.49
CA LEU A 132 7.71 5.83 7.45
C LEU A 132 7.05 5.57 6.09
N LEU A 133 5.93 4.83 6.04
CA LEU A 133 5.23 4.58 4.77
C LEU A 133 4.57 5.84 4.21
N GLU A 134 4.15 6.77 5.06
CA GLU A 134 3.59 8.07 4.67
C GLU A 134 4.69 9.03 4.17
N GLU A 135 5.89 8.96 4.75
CA GLU A 135 7.07 9.72 4.33
C GLU A 135 7.70 9.19 3.03
N LEU A 136 7.78 7.86 2.89
CA LEU A 136 8.34 7.19 1.70
C LEU A 136 7.60 7.55 0.40
N PHE A 137 6.39 8.08 0.51
CA PHE A 137 5.56 8.40 -0.64
C PHE A 137 4.82 9.72 -0.45
N THR A 138 5.57 10.82 -0.46
CA THR A 138 4.99 12.15 -0.68
C THR A 138 4.70 12.36 -2.17
N SER A 139 3.54 12.95 -2.46
CA SER A 139 3.14 13.24 -3.85
C SER A 139 4.19 14.07 -4.57
N ASP A 140 4.83 15.00 -3.86
CA ASP A 140 5.78 15.95 -4.43
C ASP A 140 7.11 15.29 -4.82
N ALA A 141 7.67 14.42 -3.97
CA ALA A 141 8.88 13.67 -4.32
C ALA A 141 8.66 12.77 -5.53
N CYS A 142 7.50 12.10 -5.61
CA CYS A 142 7.19 11.27 -6.77
C CYS A 142 6.99 12.10 -8.05
N VAL A 143 6.36 13.27 -7.95
CA VAL A 143 6.21 14.19 -9.07
C VAL A 143 7.57 14.68 -9.55
N GLN A 144 8.49 15.02 -8.64
CA GLN A 144 9.85 15.41 -9.00
C GLN A 144 10.62 14.29 -9.70
N GLU A 145 10.54 13.05 -9.22
CA GLU A 145 11.15 11.90 -9.92
C GLU A 145 10.56 11.69 -11.33
N ILE A 146 9.25 11.90 -11.50
CA ILE A 146 8.59 11.82 -12.81
C ILE A 146 9.09 12.95 -13.71
N VAL A 147 9.13 14.19 -13.22
CA VAL A 147 9.67 15.35 -13.95
C VAL A 147 11.08 15.03 -14.44
N GLN A 148 12.00 14.65 -13.55
CA GLN A 148 13.39 14.38 -13.89
C GLN A 148 13.54 13.24 -14.90
N SER A 149 12.83 12.13 -14.70
CA SER A 149 12.92 10.97 -15.61
C SER A 149 12.32 11.26 -16.99
N SER A 150 11.21 11.98 -17.06
CA SER A 150 10.59 12.39 -18.32
C SER A 150 11.40 13.47 -19.04
N THR A 151 11.94 14.46 -18.33
CA THR A 151 12.82 15.48 -18.92
C THR A 151 14.06 14.83 -19.53
N ARG A 152 14.71 13.89 -18.82
CA ARG A 152 15.86 13.14 -19.35
C ARG A 152 15.49 12.35 -20.61
N ALA A 153 14.33 11.71 -20.64
CA ALA A 153 13.87 10.95 -21.81
C ALA A 153 13.64 11.86 -23.03
N ILE A 154 13.04 13.04 -22.83
CA ILE A 154 12.82 14.02 -23.91
C ILE A 154 14.15 14.58 -24.41
N MET A 155 15.07 14.94 -23.52
CA MET A 155 16.40 15.43 -23.91
C MET A 155 17.16 14.39 -24.75
N ASN A 156 17.13 13.12 -24.34
CA ASN A 156 17.72 12.02 -25.10
C ASN A 156 17.07 11.85 -26.50
N LEU A 157 15.74 11.94 -26.59
CA LEU A 157 15.02 11.87 -27.87
C LEU A 157 15.38 13.03 -28.81
N CYS A 158 15.61 14.22 -28.24
CA CYS A 158 16.01 15.40 -28.98
C CYS A 158 17.52 15.46 -29.29
N GLY A 159 18.31 14.47 -28.86
CA GLY A 159 19.77 14.47 -29.02
C GLY A 159 20.49 15.54 -28.19
N ILE A 160 19.84 16.05 -27.13
CA ILE A 160 20.40 17.05 -26.23
C ILE A 160 21.05 16.31 -25.07
N ALA A 161 22.38 16.36 -24.98
CA ALA A 161 23.09 15.83 -23.82
C ALA A 161 22.81 16.72 -22.59
N PRO A 162 22.31 16.16 -21.47
CA PRO A 162 22.20 16.93 -20.24
C PRO A 162 23.61 17.30 -19.74
N GLU A 163 23.83 18.56 -19.39
CA GLU A 163 25.04 18.95 -18.65
C GLU A 163 25.03 18.25 -17.28
N ASP A 164 26.16 17.63 -16.92
CA ASP A 164 26.30 16.74 -15.76
C ASP A 164 25.74 17.34 -14.46
N ASP A 165 25.06 16.49 -13.68
CA ASP A 165 24.49 16.74 -12.34
C ASP A 165 23.49 17.91 -12.16
N SER A 166 23.09 18.59 -13.23
CA SER A 166 22.06 19.63 -13.15
C SER A 166 20.67 19.04 -12.82
N ILE A 167 19.94 19.71 -11.92
CA ILE A 167 18.54 19.37 -11.62
C ILE A 167 17.72 19.63 -12.89
N LEU A 168 17.36 18.55 -13.59
CA LEU A 168 16.52 18.62 -14.77
C LEU A 168 15.11 19.10 -14.40
N ASP A 169 14.76 20.28 -14.89
CA ASP A 169 13.46 20.92 -14.67
C ASP A 169 12.72 21.15 -15.99
N GLU A 170 11.55 21.79 -15.92
CA GLU A 170 10.73 22.10 -17.08
C GLU A 170 11.43 23.06 -18.07
N LYS A 171 12.42 23.84 -17.61
CA LYS A 171 13.10 24.86 -18.43
C LYS A 171 14.11 24.22 -19.39
N CYS A 172 14.56 23.00 -19.12
CA CYS A 172 15.45 22.24 -20.00
C CYS A 172 14.74 21.72 -21.27
N ILE A 173 13.43 21.94 -21.40
CA ILE A 173 12.61 21.32 -22.44
C ILE A 173 12.50 22.25 -23.64
N PRO A 174 12.75 21.74 -24.87
CA PRO A 174 12.58 22.52 -26.08
C PRO A 174 11.17 23.10 -26.16
N GLY A 175 11.05 24.39 -26.55
CA GLY A 175 9.77 25.11 -26.53
C GLY A 175 8.64 24.44 -27.31
N PHE A 176 8.97 23.69 -28.38
CA PHE A 176 7.98 22.95 -29.17
C PHE A 176 7.41 21.71 -28.47
N MET A 177 8.09 21.16 -27.45
CA MET A 177 7.65 20.01 -26.63
C MET A 177 7.01 20.45 -25.31
N LEU A 178 7.08 21.74 -24.97
CA LEU A 178 6.76 22.25 -23.64
C LEU A 178 5.25 22.11 -23.32
N SER A 179 4.39 22.25 -24.33
CA SER A 179 2.94 21.99 -24.22
C SER A 179 2.64 20.55 -23.84
N ASP A 180 3.26 19.60 -24.54
CA ASP A 180 3.03 18.16 -24.38
C ASP A 180 3.60 17.67 -23.05
N PHE A 181 4.75 18.23 -22.65
CA PHE A 181 5.34 17.97 -21.35
C PHE A 181 4.45 18.45 -20.20
N ARG A 182 3.87 19.64 -20.31
CA ARG A 182 2.92 20.17 -19.30
C ARG A 182 1.68 19.30 -19.18
N ILE A 183 1.10 18.86 -20.29
CA ILE A 183 -0.03 17.92 -20.28
C ILE A 183 0.38 16.63 -19.58
N MET A 184 1.55 16.09 -19.90
CA MET A 184 2.05 14.89 -19.24
C MET A 184 2.22 15.10 -17.73
N LEU A 185 2.83 16.20 -17.27
CA LEU A 185 2.99 16.47 -15.84
C LEU A 185 1.66 16.57 -15.12
N LEU A 186 0.68 17.25 -15.73
CA LEU A 186 -0.67 17.33 -15.21
C LEU A 186 -1.31 15.95 -15.12
N SER A 187 -1.19 15.15 -16.18
CA SER A 187 -1.71 13.77 -16.23
C SER A 187 -1.08 12.87 -15.15
N GLY A 188 0.23 12.99 -14.92
CA GLY A 188 0.96 12.24 -13.92
C GLY A 188 0.54 12.61 -12.50
N ARG A 189 0.38 13.91 -12.21
CA ARG A 189 -0.11 14.42 -10.92
C ARG A 189 -1.53 13.92 -10.63
N LEU A 190 -2.44 14.07 -11.58
CA LEU A 190 -3.82 13.61 -11.46
C LEU A 190 -3.87 12.08 -11.30
N SER A 191 -3.01 11.35 -12.01
CA SER A 191 -2.91 9.90 -11.91
C SER A 191 -2.38 9.45 -10.55
N LEU A 192 -1.36 10.12 -10.00
CA LEU A 192 -0.86 9.81 -8.66
C LEU A 192 -1.93 10.00 -7.59
N ALA A 193 -2.64 11.13 -7.65
CA ALA A 193 -3.78 11.40 -6.76
C ALA A 193 -4.85 10.31 -6.90
N ARG A 194 -5.23 9.96 -8.13
CA ARG A 194 -6.24 8.94 -8.38
C ARG A 194 -5.82 7.54 -7.95
N ALA A 195 -4.56 7.16 -8.18
CA ALA A 195 -4.04 5.85 -7.75
C ALA A 195 -4.18 5.69 -6.23
N ARG A 196 -3.96 6.76 -5.46
CA ARG A 196 -4.20 6.78 -4.02
C ARG A 196 -5.68 6.57 -3.69
N ASP A 197 -6.59 7.27 -4.38
CA ASP A 197 -8.03 7.09 -4.19
C ASP A 197 -8.50 5.67 -4.52
N ILE A 198 -8.01 5.10 -5.62
CA ILE A 198 -8.34 3.71 -6.02
C ILE A 198 -7.90 2.73 -4.92
N ALA A 199 -6.72 2.92 -4.33
CA ALA A 199 -6.25 2.08 -3.22
C ALA A 199 -7.18 2.18 -2.00
N HIS A 200 -7.71 3.38 -1.70
CA HIS A 200 -8.71 3.58 -0.65
C HIS A 200 -10.05 2.90 -0.99
N LEU A 201 -10.55 3.05 -2.22
CA LEU A 201 -11.82 2.49 -2.69
C LEU A 201 -11.85 0.96 -2.66
N ILE A 202 -10.81 0.31 -3.20
CA ILE A 202 -10.68 -1.16 -3.20
C ILE A 202 -10.81 -1.72 -1.78
N ARG A 203 -10.28 -0.99 -0.80
CA ARG A 203 -10.33 -1.43 0.59
C ARG A 203 -11.70 -1.19 1.23
N TYR A 204 -12.34 -0.06 0.95
CA TYR A 204 -13.69 0.24 1.40
C TYR A 204 -14.69 -0.84 0.92
N ASP A 205 -14.58 -1.23 -0.36
CA ASP A 205 -15.35 -2.34 -0.91
C ASP A 205 -14.98 -3.67 -0.26
N ALA A 206 -13.69 -3.95 -0.06
CA ALA A 206 -13.27 -5.19 0.63
C ALA A 206 -13.81 -5.30 2.07
N SER A 207 -13.93 -4.18 2.79
CA SER A 207 -14.56 -4.13 4.12
C SER A 207 -16.08 -4.29 4.06
N ARG A 208 -16.76 -3.65 3.10
CA ARG A 208 -18.23 -3.70 2.95
C ARG A 208 -18.71 -5.09 2.51
N TRP A 209 -17.94 -5.77 1.69
CA TRP A 209 -18.27 -7.12 1.18
C TRP A 209 -17.73 -8.26 2.05
N GLY A 210 -17.15 -7.98 3.23
CA GLY A 210 -16.66 -9.02 4.13
C GLY A 210 -15.65 -9.98 3.48
N VAL A 211 -14.78 -9.47 2.58
CA VAL A 211 -13.92 -10.27 1.71
C VAL A 211 -12.89 -11.10 2.49
N GLY A 212 -12.72 -10.84 3.80
CA GLY A 212 -12.04 -11.76 4.73
C GLY A 212 -12.65 -13.17 4.78
N LYS A 213 -13.96 -13.32 4.51
CA LYS A 213 -14.63 -14.63 4.41
C LYS A 213 -14.60 -15.20 2.98
N SER A 214 -14.73 -14.36 1.95
CA SER A 214 -14.77 -14.80 0.54
C SER A 214 -13.39 -15.21 0.00
N CYS A 215 -12.33 -14.46 0.31
CA CYS A 215 -10.97 -14.79 -0.13
C CYS A 215 -10.43 -16.04 0.59
N LYS A 216 -10.76 -16.22 1.90
CA LYS A 216 -10.51 -17.50 2.61
C LYS A 216 -11.28 -18.64 1.94
N ARG A 217 -12.58 -18.48 1.63
CA ARG A 217 -13.36 -19.52 0.91
C ARG A 217 -12.78 -19.85 -0.46
N GLN A 218 -12.30 -18.86 -1.22
CA GLN A 218 -11.71 -19.05 -2.54
C GLN A 218 -10.32 -19.72 -2.46
N MET A 219 -9.49 -19.36 -1.48
CA MET A 219 -8.25 -20.06 -1.16
C MET A 219 -8.49 -21.50 -0.71
N TYR A 220 -9.46 -21.74 0.17
CA TYR A 220 -9.86 -23.07 0.62
C TYR A 220 -10.39 -23.92 -0.54
N ARG A 221 -11.19 -23.34 -1.45
CA ARG A 221 -11.64 -24.01 -2.68
C ARG A 221 -10.45 -24.40 -3.56
N ARG A 222 -9.51 -23.49 -3.82
CA ARG A 222 -8.30 -23.77 -4.62
C ARG A 222 -7.40 -24.84 -3.97
N ARG A 223 -7.25 -24.84 -2.65
CA ARG A 223 -6.53 -25.90 -1.91
C ARG A 223 -7.23 -27.25 -1.97
N ARG A 224 -8.57 -27.30 -1.86
CA ARG A 224 -9.35 -28.54 -2.01
C ARG A 224 -9.21 -29.13 -3.42
N VAL A 225 -9.35 -28.30 -4.45
CA VAL A 225 -9.21 -28.74 -5.86
C VAL A 225 -7.81 -29.27 -6.14
N ARG A 226 -6.75 -28.63 -5.62
CA ARG A 226 -5.37 -29.14 -5.73
C ARG A 226 -5.18 -30.49 -5.04
N LYS A 227 -5.67 -30.67 -3.82
CA LYS A 227 -5.60 -31.97 -3.11
C LYS A 227 -6.41 -33.06 -3.82
N GLN A 228 -7.56 -32.72 -4.40
CA GLN A 228 -8.39 -33.67 -5.13
C GLN A 228 -7.74 -34.08 -6.46
N ASN A 229 -7.08 -33.15 -7.16
CA ASN A 229 -6.32 -33.45 -8.36
C ASN A 229 -5.05 -34.26 -8.07
N GLN A 230 -4.36 -34.01 -6.95
CA GLN A 230 -3.21 -34.82 -6.51
C GLN A 230 -3.60 -36.27 -6.19
N ARG A 231 -4.75 -36.48 -5.54
CA ARG A 231 -5.29 -37.83 -5.29
C ARG A 231 -5.71 -38.56 -6.58
N ARG A 232 -6.28 -37.84 -7.54
CA ARG A 232 -6.64 -38.40 -8.86
C ARG A 232 -5.43 -38.70 -9.73
N ALA A 233 -4.34 -37.96 -9.57
CA ALA A 233 -3.10 -38.15 -10.31
C ALA A 233 -2.23 -39.29 -9.78
N GLY A 234 -2.68 -40.05 -8.76
CA GLY A 234 -1.94 -41.20 -8.23
C GLY A 234 -0.57 -40.87 -7.63
N VAL A 235 -0.29 -39.60 -7.34
CA VAL A 235 0.99 -39.18 -6.75
C VAL A 235 0.95 -39.42 -5.25
N HIS A 236 1.03 -40.70 -4.87
CA HIS A 236 1.58 -41.09 -3.58
C HIS A 236 3.10 -41.11 -3.74
N LYS A 237 3.77 -40.14 -3.11
CA LYS A 237 5.07 -40.41 -2.50
C LYS A 237 4.81 -40.96 -1.10
#